data_AF-A0A9P8P4X6-F1
#
_entry.id   AF-A0A9P8P4X6-F1
#
_cell.length_a   1.000
_cell.length_b   1.000
_cell.length_c   1.000
_cell.angle_alpha   90.00
_cell.angle_beta   90.00
_cell.angle_gamma   90.00
#
_symmetry.space_group_name_H-M   'P 1'
#
loop_
_entity.id
_entity.type
_entity.pdbx_description
1 polymer ?
#
loop_
_entity_poly.entity_id
_entity_poly.type
_entity_poly.pdbx_seq_one_letter_code
_entity_poly.pdbx_strand_id
1 'polypeptide(L)'
;MLQAKYPSLLNANNFISLPQYESRFYELERSTPVSPDNLILLVQNLLGEESKEVPSELFARNSYKNPLETYLTIASYCKLIILSPNLSNFDISLQDVFQIWELRINLLLMAANLRVPNSSSLVPPIPNAQFLRNETNLFLKELIKLDDKETLPKELSWHFKLLIIRIKYGPSLILVNQLYNDLVQLRGTTPKETKDLTNKSSIILYNVCAIMIARNELLTVFNLLNQTLQSDLENSQLAGLTALAGCLYTFKDSGSVSDNAPFFNEIVAAFQKTDKQTLDLLVSILNSVEPVYNEDRSTTMALERDHHFTLQEIIRLVEDGKISGRILCSLCGLLEVQRLSTNDESELDKCLDLVHRQWTSHPQNIYAFE
;
A
#
# COMPACT_ATOMS: atom_id res chain seq x y z
N MET A 1 4.18 -31.26 7.05
CA MET A 1 2.74 -31.63 6.98
C MET A 1 1.82 -30.51 6.47
N LEU A 2 2.30 -29.29 6.17
CA LEU A 2 1.45 -28.17 5.73
C LEU A 2 0.73 -28.41 4.40
N GLN A 3 1.41 -28.94 3.38
CA GLN A 3 0.78 -29.27 2.08
C GLN A 3 -0.33 -30.31 2.18
N ALA A 4 -0.16 -31.30 3.05
CA ALA A 4 -1.20 -32.29 3.31
C ALA A 4 -2.38 -31.70 4.10
N LYS A 5 -2.11 -30.75 5.00
CA LYS A 5 -3.11 -30.10 5.84
C LYS A 5 -3.90 -29.00 5.11
N TYR A 6 -3.27 -28.29 4.17
CA TYR A 6 -3.82 -27.14 3.46
C TYR A 6 -3.65 -27.24 1.93
N PRO A 7 -4.09 -28.34 1.29
CA PRO A 7 -3.81 -28.61 -0.13
C PRO A 7 -4.49 -27.62 -1.07
N SER A 8 -5.63 -27.05 -0.67
CA SER A 8 -6.36 -26.10 -1.48
C SER A 8 -5.78 -24.69 -1.42
N LEU A 9 -5.22 -24.29 -0.26
CA LEU A 9 -4.48 -23.03 -0.07
C LEU A 9 -3.15 -23.06 -0.84
N LEU A 10 -2.45 -24.19 -0.76
CA LEU A 10 -1.11 -24.40 -1.33
C LEU A 10 -1.21 -25.00 -2.75
N ASN A 11 -2.02 -24.35 -3.59
CA ASN A 11 -2.33 -24.82 -4.93
C ASN A 11 -1.87 -23.83 -5.99
N ALA A 12 -1.23 -24.32 -7.05
CA ALA A 12 -0.73 -23.48 -8.15
C ALA A 12 -1.82 -22.63 -8.83
N ASN A 13 -3.07 -23.10 -8.83
CA ASN A 13 -4.21 -22.37 -9.40
C ASN A 13 -4.57 -21.10 -8.63
N ASN A 14 -4.09 -20.95 -7.39
CA ASN A 14 -4.31 -19.75 -6.60
C ASN A 14 -3.39 -18.59 -6.98
N PHE A 15 -2.51 -18.76 -7.96
CA PHE A 15 -1.48 -17.79 -8.31
C PHE A 15 -1.62 -17.32 -9.75
N ILE A 16 -1.43 -16.02 -9.98
CA ILE A 16 -1.15 -15.49 -11.32
C ILE A 16 0.14 -16.12 -11.83
N SER A 17 0.07 -16.62 -13.06
CA SER A 17 1.20 -17.22 -13.76
C SER A 17 2.14 -16.13 -14.27
N LEU A 18 3.43 -16.25 -13.93
CA LEU A 18 4.50 -15.36 -14.37
C LEU A 18 5.65 -16.18 -14.98
N PRO A 19 5.43 -16.93 -16.09
CA PRO A 19 6.35 -17.98 -16.55
C PRO A 19 7.78 -17.48 -16.79
N GLN A 20 7.93 -16.29 -17.35
CA GLN A 20 9.23 -15.68 -17.67
C GLN A 20 10.09 -15.33 -16.44
N TYR A 21 9.45 -15.15 -15.28
CA TYR A 21 10.12 -14.86 -14.01
C TYR A 21 10.26 -16.14 -13.17
N GLU A 22 9.30 -17.06 -13.28
CA GLU A 22 9.36 -18.38 -12.65
C GLU A 22 10.48 -19.25 -13.27
N SER A 23 10.66 -19.20 -14.58
CA SER A 23 11.65 -20.02 -15.29
C SER A 23 13.09 -19.74 -14.89
N ARG A 24 13.38 -18.51 -14.44
CA ARG A 24 14.71 -18.08 -13.99
C ARG A 24 15.23 -18.90 -12.81
N PHE A 25 14.36 -19.55 -12.05
CA PHE A 25 14.74 -20.34 -10.88
C PHE A 25 14.80 -21.85 -11.14
N TYR A 26 14.15 -22.36 -12.20
CA TYR A 26 14.20 -23.78 -12.54
C TYR A 26 15.62 -24.24 -12.91
N GLU A 27 16.44 -23.36 -13.48
CA GLU A 27 17.84 -23.65 -13.78
C GLU A 27 18.72 -23.69 -12.51
N LEU A 28 18.31 -23.03 -11.43
CA LEU A 28 19.06 -22.95 -10.16
C LEU A 28 18.70 -24.00 -9.14
N GLU A 29 17.57 -24.69 -9.24
CA GLU A 29 17.23 -25.76 -8.27
C GLU A 29 18.34 -26.82 -8.16
N ARG A 30 19.23 -26.91 -9.16
CA ARG A 30 20.41 -27.80 -9.15
C ARG A 30 21.60 -27.28 -8.34
N SER A 31 21.75 -25.97 -8.13
CA SER A 31 22.92 -25.34 -7.47
C SER A 31 22.57 -24.53 -6.22
N THR A 32 21.36 -23.98 -6.15
CA THR A 32 20.87 -23.15 -5.05
C THR A 32 19.45 -23.60 -4.72
N PRO A 33 19.23 -24.35 -3.62
CA PRO A 33 17.90 -24.87 -3.30
C PRO A 33 16.95 -23.72 -2.98
N VAL A 34 15.68 -23.88 -3.38
CA VAL A 34 14.62 -22.98 -2.94
C VAL A 34 14.48 -23.08 -1.43
N SER A 35 14.62 -21.98 -0.71
CA SER A 35 14.49 -21.90 0.74
C SER A 35 14.01 -20.51 1.19
N PRO A 36 13.41 -20.40 2.40
CA PRO A 36 13.07 -19.12 3.02
C PRO A 36 14.28 -18.20 3.22
N ASP A 37 15.44 -18.73 3.61
CA ASP A 37 16.67 -17.94 3.78
C ASP A 37 17.09 -17.25 2.49
N ASN A 38 16.94 -17.94 1.36
CA ASN A 38 17.22 -17.36 0.05
C ASN A 38 16.17 -16.31 -0.35
N LEU A 39 14.93 -16.39 0.12
CA LEU A 39 13.95 -15.30 -0.06
C LEU A 39 14.36 -14.07 0.74
N ILE A 40 14.75 -14.25 2.00
CA ILE A 40 15.23 -13.17 2.86
C ILE A 40 16.43 -12.49 2.20
N LEU A 41 17.41 -13.29 1.73
CA LEU A 41 18.58 -12.79 1.02
C LEU A 41 18.21 -12.03 -0.27
N LEU A 42 17.26 -12.55 -1.04
CA LEU A 42 16.76 -11.93 -2.26
C LEU A 42 16.12 -10.57 -1.97
N VAL A 43 15.21 -10.50 -1.00
CA VAL A 43 14.53 -9.25 -0.62
C VAL A 43 15.54 -8.24 -0.10
N GLN A 44 16.44 -8.65 0.79
CA GLN A 44 17.43 -7.76 1.40
C GLN A 44 18.42 -7.21 0.37
N ASN A 45 18.94 -8.02 -0.56
CA ASN A 45 19.86 -7.52 -1.57
C ASN A 45 19.20 -6.65 -2.63
N LEU A 46 17.95 -6.95 -3.00
CA LEU A 46 17.28 -6.25 -4.09
C LEU A 46 16.55 -4.99 -3.64
N LEU A 47 16.05 -4.96 -2.41
CA LEU A 47 15.27 -3.84 -1.87
C LEU A 47 15.97 -3.12 -0.70
N GLY A 48 16.96 -3.74 -0.08
CA GLY A 48 17.71 -3.17 1.04
C GLY A 48 18.84 -2.24 0.61
N GLU A 49 19.39 -1.53 1.60
CA GLU A 49 20.49 -0.58 1.40
C GLU A 49 21.85 -1.28 1.37
N GLU A 50 22.00 -2.36 2.14
CA GLU A 50 23.23 -3.15 2.28
C GLU A 50 23.17 -4.39 1.39
N SER A 51 24.27 -4.64 0.66
CA SER A 51 24.43 -5.87 -0.12
C SER A 51 25.12 -6.93 0.75
N LYS A 52 24.54 -8.13 0.80
CA LYS A 52 25.13 -9.30 1.44
C LYS A 52 25.82 -10.16 0.37
N GLU A 53 26.75 -11.03 0.79
CA GLU A 53 27.29 -12.04 -0.10
C GLU A 53 26.17 -12.95 -0.60
N VAL A 54 26.21 -13.27 -1.90
CA VAL A 54 25.14 -14.01 -2.57
C VAL A 54 25.64 -15.29 -3.21
N PRO A 55 24.82 -16.36 -3.18
CA PRO A 55 25.19 -17.66 -3.75
C PRO A 55 25.15 -17.67 -5.29
N SER A 56 24.51 -16.68 -5.91
CA SER A 56 24.36 -16.58 -7.35
C SER A 56 24.13 -15.12 -7.76
N GLU A 57 24.49 -14.79 -9.01
CA GLU A 57 24.21 -13.48 -9.60
C GLU A 57 22.74 -13.11 -9.48
N LEU A 58 21.79 -14.04 -9.54
CA LEU A 58 20.35 -13.69 -9.45
C LEU A 58 19.91 -13.04 -8.13
N PHE A 59 20.69 -13.18 -7.07
CA PHE A 59 20.43 -12.54 -5.78
C PHE A 59 21.18 -11.21 -5.63
N ALA A 60 22.09 -10.86 -6.54
CA ALA A 60 22.87 -9.63 -6.45
C ALA A 60 22.00 -8.39 -6.73
N ARG A 61 22.35 -7.28 -6.10
CA ARG A 61 21.59 -6.01 -6.15
C ARG A 61 21.31 -5.47 -7.56
N ASN A 62 22.22 -5.68 -8.49
CA ASN A 62 22.17 -5.10 -9.84
C ASN A 62 21.69 -6.09 -10.92
N SER A 63 21.12 -7.22 -10.50
CA SER A 63 20.79 -8.31 -11.42
C SER A 63 19.55 -8.07 -12.25
N TYR A 64 18.73 -7.11 -11.83
CA TYR A 64 17.52 -6.70 -12.52
C TYR A 64 17.64 -5.24 -12.91
N LYS A 65 17.32 -4.93 -14.18
CA LYS A 65 17.60 -3.61 -14.76
C LYS A 65 16.56 -2.57 -14.35
N ASN A 66 15.39 -3.01 -13.89
CA ASN A 66 14.28 -2.13 -13.56
C ASN A 66 13.44 -2.67 -12.40
N PRO A 67 12.67 -1.80 -11.70
CA PRO A 67 11.87 -2.20 -10.55
C PRO A 67 10.83 -3.29 -10.84
N LEU A 68 10.22 -3.28 -12.04
CA LEU A 68 9.24 -4.30 -12.44
C LEU A 68 9.86 -5.71 -12.43
N GLU A 69 11.04 -5.87 -13.02
CA GLU A 69 11.75 -7.15 -13.00
C GLU A 69 12.09 -7.59 -11.57
N THR A 70 12.54 -6.65 -10.72
CA THR A 70 12.82 -6.91 -9.31
C THR A 70 11.59 -7.43 -8.58
N TYR A 71 10.48 -6.70 -8.64
CA TYR A 71 9.26 -7.06 -7.89
C TYR A 71 8.64 -8.37 -8.37
N LEU A 72 8.56 -8.58 -9.69
CA LEU A 72 8.00 -9.82 -10.24
C LEU A 72 8.91 -11.03 -9.97
N THR A 73 10.23 -10.84 -9.91
CA THR A 73 11.16 -11.92 -9.58
C THR A 73 11.01 -12.36 -8.12
N ILE A 74 10.96 -11.41 -7.18
CA ILE A 74 10.73 -11.73 -5.76
C ILE A 74 9.34 -12.36 -5.59
N ALA A 75 8.29 -11.80 -6.21
CA ALA A 75 6.94 -12.35 -6.15
C ALA A 75 6.87 -13.79 -6.68
N SER A 76 7.56 -14.09 -7.79
CA SER A 76 7.68 -15.45 -8.32
C SER A 76 8.43 -16.37 -7.36
N TYR A 77 9.48 -15.90 -6.70
CA TYR A 77 10.20 -16.68 -5.70
C TYR A 77 9.33 -17.02 -4.47
N CYS A 78 8.48 -16.09 -4.02
CA CYS A 78 7.48 -16.37 -2.98
C CYS A 78 6.56 -17.53 -3.37
N LYS A 79 6.06 -17.55 -4.62
CA LYS A 79 5.23 -18.65 -5.13
C LYS A 79 5.99 -19.98 -5.11
N LEU A 80 7.26 -20.00 -5.52
CA LEU A 80 8.09 -21.21 -5.50
C LEU A 80 8.26 -21.77 -4.09
N ILE A 81 8.48 -20.91 -3.09
CA ILE A 81 8.52 -21.37 -1.69
C ILE A 81 7.17 -21.96 -1.30
N ILE A 82 6.07 -21.23 -1.46
CA ILE A 82 4.74 -21.66 -1.02
C ILE A 82 4.33 -23.01 -1.65
N LEU A 83 4.70 -23.23 -2.91
CA LEU A 83 4.38 -24.45 -3.66
C LEU A 83 5.46 -25.54 -3.56
N SER A 84 6.57 -25.29 -2.87
CA SER A 84 7.71 -26.23 -2.82
C SER A 84 7.29 -27.59 -2.26
N PRO A 85 7.58 -28.71 -2.93
CA PRO A 85 7.29 -30.04 -2.37
C PRO A 85 8.03 -30.31 -1.05
N ASN A 86 9.11 -29.57 -0.80
CA ASN A 86 9.90 -29.63 0.43
C ASN A 86 9.44 -28.62 1.49
N LEU A 87 8.25 -28.02 1.36
CA LEU A 87 7.73 -27.03 2.32
C LEU A 87 7.80 -27.52 3.77
N SER A 88 7.54 -28.82 3.96
CA SER A 88 7.56 -29.45 5.29
C SER A 88 8.95 -29.54 5.91
N ASN A 89 10.01 -29.39 5.10
CA ASN A 89 11.40 -29.48 5.53
C ASN A 89 12.01 -28.10 5.85
N PHE A 90 11.33 -27.00 5.48
CA PHE A 90 11.84 -25.63 5.67
C PHE A 90 11.64 -25.09 7.10
N ASP A 91 11.12 -25.88 8.02
CA ASP A 91 10.73 -25.45 9.38
C ASP A 91 9.91 -24.15 9.41
N ILE A 92 8.97 -24.01 8.46
CA ILE A 92 8.08 -22.85 8.41
C ILE A 92 6.70 -23.18 8.98
N SER A 93 6.12 -22.20 9.66
CA SER A 93 4.77 -22.23 10.20
C SER A 93 3.74 -21.73 9.17
N LEU A 94 2.45 -21.86 9.51
CA LEU A 94 1.37 -21.27 8.70
C LEU A 94 1.44 -19.73 8.69
N GLN A 95 1.91 -19.12 9.78
CA GLN A 95 2.09 -17.67 9.88
C GLN A 95 3.15 -17.18 8.89
N ASP A 96 4.28 -17.89 8.77
CA ASP A 96 5.32 -17.58 7.79
C ASP A 96 4.79 -17.67 6.36
N VAL A 97 3.97 -18.68 6.07
CA VAL A 97 3.28 -18.79 4.77
C VAL A 97 2.43 -17.56 4.50
N PHE A 98 1.71 -17.03 5.49
CA PHE A 98 0.92 -15.81 5.33
C PHE A 98 1.79 -14.56 5.14
N GLN A 99 2.93 -14.45 5.82
CA GLN A 99 3.89 -13.35 5.58
C GLN A 99 4.48 -13.42 4.17
N ILE A 100 4.80 -14.61 3.65
CA ILE A 100 5.29 -14.79 2.28
C ILE A 100 4.21 -14.41 1.25
N TRP A 101 2.94 -14.71 1.54
CA TRP A 101 1.81 -14.24 0.75
C TRP A 101 1.65 -12.72 0.80
N GLU A 102 1.82 -12.10 1.97
CA GLU A 102 1.76 -10.64 2.14
C GLU A 102 2.87 -9.94 1.34
N LEU A 103 4.10 -10.46 1.41
CA LEU A 103 5.22 -9.99 0.58
C LEU A 103 4.85 -10.06 -0.91
N ARG A 104 4.36 -11.22 -1.37
CA ARG A 104 4.00 -11.44 -2.76
C ARG A 104 2.94 -10.43 -3.23
N ILE A 105 1.85 -10.26 -2.49
CA ILE A 105 0.74 -9.40 -2.91
C ILE A 105 1.18 -7.93 -2.96
N ASN A 106 1.96 -7.45 -2.00
CA ASN A 106 2.52 -6.09 -2.04
C ASN A 106 3.40 -5.88 -3.29
N LEU A 107 4.30 -6.82 -3.59
CA LEU A 107 5.19 -6.72 -4.75
C LEU A 107 4.43 -6.75 -6.08
N LEU A 108 3.39 -7.58 -6.19
CA LEU A 108 2.53 -7.61 -7.37
C LEU A 108 1.77 -6.29 -7.55
N LEU A 109 1.31 -5.67 -6.45
CA LEU A 109 0.67 -4.35 -6.51
C LEU A 109 1.63 -3.25 -6.94
N MET A 110 2.88 -3.26 -6.45
CA MET A 110 3.90 -2.31 -6.90
C MET A 110 4.25 -2.51 -8.38
N ALA A 111 4.25 -3.76 -8.85
CA ALA A 111 4.47 -4.10 -10.26
C ALA A 111 3.30 -3.69 -11.17
N ALA A 112 2.12 -3.40 -10.63
CA ALA A 112 0.95 -3.02 -11.42
C ALA A 112 1.23 -1.76 -12.24
N ASN A 113 0.80 -1.76 -13.50
CA ASN A 113 1.01 -0.69 -14.48
C ASN A 113 2.48 -0.44 -14.90
N LEU A 114 3.48 -1.06 -14.26
CA LEU A 114 4.87 -0.89 -14.65
C LEU A 114 5.15 -1.64 -15.95
N ARG A 115 6.01 -1.05 -16.79
CA ARG A 115 6.42 -1.62 -18.08
C ARG A 115 7.93 -1.83 -18.11
N VAL A 116 8.36 -2.86 -18.84
CA VAL A 116 9.78 -3.05 -19.15
C VAL A 116 10.17 -2.00 -20.21
N PRO A 117 11.15 -1.13 -19.94
CA PRO A 117 11.64 -0.19 -20.94
C PRO A 117 12.15 -0.95 -22.17
N ASN A 118 11.81 -0.48 -23.38
CA ASN A 118 12.20 -1.10 -24.66
C ASN A 118 11.63 -2.50 -24.93
N SER A 119 10.63 -2.96 -24.17
CA SER A 119 9.88 -4.16 -24.52
C SER A 119 8.97 -3.91 -25.72
N SER A 120 8.89 -4.87 -26.63
CA SER A 120 7.92 -4.87 -27.73
C SER A 120 6.47 -5.07 -27.25
N SER A 121 6.28 -5.52 -25.99
CA SER A 121 4.96 -5.64 -25.38
C SER A 121 4.47 -4.26 -24.93
N LEU A 122 3.39 -3.79 -25.55
CA LEU A 122 2.67 -2.60 -25.10
C LEU A 122 1.85 -2.85 -23.82
N VAL A 123 1.64 -4.12 -23.47
CA VAL A 123 0.82 -4.52 -22.33
C VAL A 123 1.72 -4.87 -21.14
N PRO A 124 1.56 -4.20 -19.99
CA PRO A 124 2.24 -4.56 -18.75
C PRO A 124 1.83 -5.97 -18.26
N PRO A 125 2.74 -6.76 -17.64
CA PRO A 125 2.43 -8.10 -17.15
C PRO A 125 1.30 -8.13 -16.12
N ILE A 126 1.25 -7.12 -15.23
CA ILE A 126 0.16 -6.90 -14.29
C ILE A 126 -0.51 -5.59 -14.71
N PRO A 127 -1.66 -5.65 -15.42
CA PRO A 127 -2.20 -4.48 -16.08
C PRO A 127 -2.82 -3.45 -15.17
N ASN A 128 -3.29 -3.83 -13.98
CA ASN A 128 -3.79 -2.94 -12.94
C ASN A 128 -4.02 -3.74 -11.65
N ALA A 129 -4.41 -3.07 -10.57
CA ALA A 129 -4.74 -3.73 -9.31
C ALA A 129 -5.99 -4.63 -9.41
N GLN A 130 -6.94 -4.35 -10.31
CA GLN A 130 -8.12 -5.21 -10.51
C GLN A 130 -7.74 -6.61 -11.01
N PHE A 131 -6.66 -6.72 -11.80
CA PHE A 131 -6.12 -8.01 -12.23
C PHE A 131 -5.70 -8.89 -11.04
N LEU A 132 -5.20 -8.29 -9.96
CA LEU A 132 -4.80 -9.00 -8.74
C LEU A 132 -6.01 -9.51 -7.94
N ARG A 133 -7.22 -8.96 -8.16
CA ARG A 133 -8.45 -9.51 -7.55
C ARG A 133 -8.66 -10.97 -7.90
N ASN A 134 -8.19 -11.44 -9.05
CA ASN A 134 -8.29 -12.84 -9.43
C ASN A 134 -7.51 -13.73 -8.46
N GLU A 135 -6.25 -13.38 -8.18
CA GLU A 135 -5.39 -14.08 -7.22
C GLU A 135 -5.96 -13.96 -5.80
N THR A 136 -6.28 -12.74 -5.37
CA THR A 136 -6.75 -12.46 -4.01
C THR A 136 -8.11 -13.09 -3.71
N ASN A 137 -9.04 -13.15 -4.66
CA ASN A 137 -10.35 -13.78 -4.46
C ASN A 137 -10.23 -15.30 -4.32
N LEU A 138 -9.34 -15.95 -5.06
CA LEU A 138 -9.08 -17.37 -4.92
C LEU A 138 -8.43 -17.64 -3.55
N PHE A 139 -7.38 -16.89 -3.21
CA PHE A 139 -6.73 -16.98 -1.91
C PHE A 139 -7.71 -16.78 -0.75
N LEU A 140 -8.56 -15.75 -0.82
CA LEU A 140 -9.56 -15.46 0.20
C LEU A 140 -10.59 -16.60 0.36
N LYS A 141 -11.06 -17.19 -0.74
CA LYS A 141 -11.97 -18.34 -0.68
C LYS A 141 -11.33 -19.51 0.06
N GLU A 142 -10.03 -19.72 -0.10
CA GLU A 142 -9.32 -20.77 0.62
C GLU A 142 -9.04 -20.41 2.07
N LEU A 143 -8.73 -19.14 2.38
CA LEU A 143 -8.56 -18.66 3.76
C LEU A 143 -9.82 -18.86 4.62
N ILE A 144 -10.98 -18.51 4.07
CA ILE A 144 -12.27 -18.62 4.75
C ILE A 144 -12.59 -20.08 5.15
N LYS A 145 -12.09 -21.06 4.39
CA LYS A 145 -12.25 -22.49 4.70
C LYS A 145 -11.38 -22.97 5.86
N LEU A 146 -10.37 -22.19 6.27
CA LEU A 146 -9.43 -22.62 7.32
C LEU A 146 -10.01 -22.48 8.74
N ASP A 147 -10.98 -21.58 8.93
CA ASP A 147 -11.49 -21.22 10.26
C ASP A 147 -12.92 -21.73 10.54
N ASP A 148 -13.48 -22.58 9.67
CA ASP A 148 -14.84 -23.19 9.75
C ASP A 148 -16.01 -22.20 10.03
N LYS A 149 -15.77 -20.88 10.03
CA LYS A 149 -16.67 -19.84 10.57
C LYS A 149 -16.86 -18.64 9.65
N GLU A 150 -16.56 -18.78 8.37
CA GLU A 150 -16.59 -17.70 7.38
C GLU A 150 -15.68 -16.49 7.71
N THR A 151 -14.81 -16.61 8.71
CA THR A 151 -13.89 -15.56 9.17
C THR A 151 -12.48 -15.74 8.61
N LEU A 152 -11.74 -14.62 8.52
CA LEU A 152 -10.32 -14.67 8.18
C LEU A 152 -9.51 -15.28 9.35
N PRO A 153 -8.52 -16.15 9.06
CA PRO A 153 -7.70 -16.80 10.08
C PRO A 153 -7.06 -15.80 11.06
N LYS A 154 -6.88 -16.22 12.32
CA LYS A 154 -6.29 -15.36 13.36
C LYS A 154 -4.81 -15.09 13.14
N GLU A 155 -4.14 -16.02 12.49
CA GLU A 155 -2.72 -16.01 12.16
C GLU A 155 -2.38 -15.00 11.05
N LEU A 156 -3.37 -14.52 10.28
CA LEU A 156 -3.14 -13.40 9.37
C LEU A 156 -2.91 -12.11 10.16
N SER A 157 -1.83 -11.41 9.83
CA SER A 157 -1.56 -10.07 10.33
C SER A 157 -2.73 -9.13 10.03
N TRP A 158 -3.00 -8.16 10.92
CA TRP A 158 -4.09 -7.21 10.72
C TRP A 158 -3.90 -6.37 9.44
N HIS A 159 -2.66 -5.98 9.14
CA HIS A 159 -2.31 -5.27 7.92
C HIS A 159 -2.60 -6.10 6.68
N PHE A 160 -2.26 -7.39 6.69
CA PHE A 160 -2.55 -8.25 5.56
C PHE A 160 -4.05 -8.45 5.34
N LYS A 161 -4.83 -8.59 6.43
CA LYS A 161 -6.30 -8.64 6.35
C LYS A 161 -6.84 -7.40 5.65
N LEU A 162 -6.41 -6.21 6.07
CA LEU A 162 -6.79 -4.94 5.45
C LEU A 162 -6.43 -4.90 3.96
N LEU A 163 -5.22 -5.31 3.59
CA LEU A 163 -4.78 -5.33 2.20
C LEU A 163 -5.68 -6.23 1.33
N ILE A 164 -5.98 -7.45 1.78
CA ILE A 164 -6.82 -8.41 1.07
C ILE A 164 -8.25 -7.87 0.88
N ILE A 165 -8.87 -7.35 1.94
CA ILE A 165 -10.25 -6.83 1.85
C ILE A 165 -10.29 -5.58 0.96
N ARG A 166 -9.24 -4.75 0.98
CA ARG A 166 -9.13 -3.57 0.10
C ARG A 166 -9.07 -3.98 -1.36
N ILE A 167 -8.22 -4.95 -1.71
CA ILE A 167 -8.15 -5.48 -3.08
C ILE A 167 -9.52 -6.03 -3.50
N LYS A 168 -10.16 -6.83 -2.63
CA LYS A 168 -11.46 -7.47 -2.91
C LYS A 168 -12.58 -6.45 -3.18
N TYR A 169 -12.76 -5.48 -2.30
CA TYR A 169 -13.91 -4.57 -2.32
C TYR A 169 -13.65 -3.28 -3.10
N GLY A 170 -12.39 -2.89 -3.30
CA GLY A 170 -12.03 -1.61 -3.90
C GLY A 170 -12.68 -0.42 -3.17
N PRO A 171 -13.07 0.65 -3.88
CA PRO A 171 -13.66 1.87 -3.30
C PRO A 171 -15.15 1.69 -2.89
N SER A 172 -15.56 0.48 -2.53
CA SER A 172 -16.95 0.19 -2.16
C SER A 172 -17.29 0.65 -0.74
N LEU A 173 -18.51 1.16 -0.54
CA LEU A 173 -19.03 1.46 0.81
C LEU A 173 -19.13 0.21 1.70
N ILE A 174 -19.14 -0.98 1.11
CA ILE A 174 -19.05 -2.24 1.87
C ILE A 174 -17.75 -2.28 2.68
N LEU A 175 -16.64 -1.80 2.11
CA LEU A 175 -15.36 -1.73 2.80
C LEU A 175 -15.41 -0.75 3.98
N VAL A 176 -16.08 0.40 3.83
CA VAL A 176 -16.27 1.37 4.91
C VAL A 176 -17.01 0.74 6.10
N ASN A 177 -18.06 -0.05 5.83
CA ASN A 177 -18.79 -0.77 6.89
C ASN A 177 -17.90 -1.80 7.59
N GLN A 178 -17.02 -2.50 6.86
CA GLN A 178 -16.07 -3.44 7.45
C GLN A 178 -15.04 -2.72 8.34
N LEU A 179 -14.46 -1.63 7.84
CA LEU A 179 -13.51 -0.81 8.58
C LEU A 179 -14.13 -0.22 9.85
N TYR A 180 -15.40 0.17 9.82
CA TYR A 180 -16.14 0.61 11.00
C TYR A 180 -16.28 -0.52 12.04
N ASN A 181 -16.65 -1.72 11.60
CA ASN A 181 -16.75 -2.89 12.49
C ASN A 181 -15.38 -3.24 13.09
N ASP A 182 -14.31 -3.17 12.30
CA ASP A 182 -12.93 -3.39 12.77
C ASP A 182 -12.54 -2.36 13.82
N LEU A 183 -12.89 -1.08 13.63
CA LEU A 183 -12.63 -0.03 14.61
C LEU A 183 -13.38 -0.28 15.93
N VAL A 184 -14.64 -0.72 15.87
CA VAL A 184 -15.43 -1.06 17.06
C VAL A 184 -14.80 -2.23 17.81
N GLN A 185 -14.41 -3.28 17.10
CA GLN A 185 -13.72 -4.44 17.71
C GLN A 185 -12.38 -4.04 18.33
N LEU A 186 -11.60 -3.21 17.62
CA LEU A 186 -10.30 -2.74 18.08
C LEU A 186 -10.44 -1.95 19.40
N ARG A 187 -11.42 -1.04 19.49
CA ARG A 187 -11.72 -0.28 20.72
C ARG A 187 -12.21 -1.15 21.87
N GLY A 188 -12.85 -2.28 21.58
CA GLY A 188 -13.32 -3.24 22.58
C GLY A 188 -12.22 -4.17 23.10
N THR A 189 -11.17 -4.40 22.31
CA THR A 189 -10.12 -5.39 22.59
C THR A 189 -8.77 -4.79 22.98
N THR A 190 -8.52 -3.54 22.62
CA THR A 190 -7.25 -2.86 22.87
C THR A 190 -7.44 -1.78 23.95
N PRO A 191 -6.57 -1.70 24.97
CA PRO A 191 -6.68 -0.66 25.98
C PRO A 191 -6.65 0.74 25.35
N LYS A 192 -7.44 1.65 25.93
CA LYS A 192 -7.47 3.05 25.52
C LYS A 192 -6.07 3.67 25.62
N GLU A 193 -5.80 4.66 24.77
CA GLU A 193 -4.57 5.47 24.78
C GLU A 193 -3.28 4.67 24.49
N THR A 194 -3.40 3.45 23.95
CA THR A 194 -2.22 2.70 23.48
C THR A 194 -1.78 3.18 22.10
N LYS A 195 -0.47 3.19 21.86
CA LYS A 195 0.11 3.52 20.54
C LYS A 195 -0.43 2.61 19.43
N ASP A 196 -0.67 1.33 19.73
CA ASP A 196 -1.24 0.37 18.78
C ASP A 196 -2.67 0.74 18.36
N LEU A 197 -3.55 1.04 19.34
CA LEU A 197 -4.91 1.51 19.08
C LEU A 197 -4.91 2.79 18.24
N THR A 198 -4.05 3.76 18.60
CA THR A 198 -3.93 5.04 17.87
C THR A 198 -3.45 4.82 16.43
N ASN A 199 -2.43 3.99 16.23
CA ASN A 199 -1.90 3.69 14.89
C ASN A 199 -2.93 3.00 14.01
N LYS A 200 -3.55 1.92 14.49
CA LYS A 200 -4.56 1.17 13.73
C LYS A 200 -5.81 1.99 13.48
N SER A 201 -6.24 2.82 14.44
CA SER A 201 -7.36 3.76 14.23
C SER A 201 -7.03 4.80 13.16
N SER A 202 -5.78 5.30 13.13
CA SER A 202 -5.33 6.24 12.08
C SER A 202 -5.29 5.59 10.70
N ILE A 203 -4.81 4.34 10.61
CA ILE A 203 -4.84 3.56 9.36
C ILE A 203 -6.29 3.38 8.87
N ILE A 204 -7.22 3.01 9.75
CA ILE A 204 -8.65 2.92 9.40
C ILE A 204 -9.18 4.27 8.92
N LEU A 205 -8.84 5.37 9.58
CA LEU A 205 -9.26 6.71 9.19
C LEU A 205 -8.76 7.07 7.78
N TYR A 206 -7.48 6.87 7.48
CA TYR A 206 -6.93 7.14 6.15
C TYR A 206 -7.59 6.30 5.06
N ASN A 207 -7.93 5.04 5.37
CA ASN A 207 -8.67 4.18 4.46
C ASN A 207 -10.08 4.72 4.17
N VAL A 208 -10.83 5.09 5.22
CA VAL A 208 -12.16 5.69 5.06
C VAL A 208 -12.07 6.98 4.26
N CYS A 209 -11.09 7.85 4.56
CA CYS A 209 -10.86 9.09 3.82
C CYS A 209 -10.56 8.80 2.34
N ALA A 210 -9.64 7.89 2.03
CA ALA A 210 -9.31 7.53 0.64
C ALA A 210 -10.56 7.05 -0.13
N ILE A 211 -11.38 6.16 0.45
CA ILE A 211 -12.62 5.68 -0.17
C ILE A 211 -13.63 6.82 -0.38
N MET A 212 -13.75 7.75 0.57
CA MET A 212 -14.70 8.87 0.43
C MET A 212 -14.19 9.93 -0.56
N ILE A 213 -12.88 10.17 -0.63
CA ILE A 213 -12.25 11.04 -1.62
C ILE A 213 -12.46 10.47 -3.03
N ALA A 214 -12.22 9.17 -3.22
CA ALA A 214 -12.49 8.42 -4.45
C ALA A 214 -13.92 8.63 -4.95
N ARG A 215 -14.86 8.60 -4.01
CA ARG A 215 -16.30 8.80 -4.26
C ARG A 215 -16.70 10.27 -4.34
N ASN A 216 -15.74 11.19 -4.23
CA ASN A 216 -15.91 12.63 -4.34
C ASN A 216 -16.76 13.26 -3.21
N GLU A 217 -16.79 12.62 -2.03
CA GLU A 217 -17.51 12.99 -0.80
C GLU A 217 -16.67 13.91 0.10
N LEU A 218 -16.09 14.96 -0.48
CA LEU A 218 -15.06 15.79 0.19
C LEU A 218 -15.55 16.52 1.45
N LEU A 219 -16.82 16.94 1.50
CA LEU A 219 -17.39 17.56 2.71
C LEU A 219 -17.41 16.60 3.90
N THR A 220 -17.81 15.36 3.66
CA THR A 220 -17.83 14.31 4.69
C THR A 220 -16.43 14.04 5.20
N VAL A 221 -15.45 13.99 4.30
CA VAL A 221 -14.03 13.81 4.64
C VAL A 221 -13.54 14.98 5.49
N PHE A 222 -13.75 16.21 5.04
CA PHE A 222 -13.33 17.40 5.77
C PHE A 222 -13.92 17.46 7.18
N ASN A 223 -15.23 17.22 7.31
CA ASN A 223 -15.90 17.22 8.61
C ASN A 223 -15.38 16.13 9.54
N LEU A 224 -15.16 14.91 9.03
CA LEU A 224 -14.61 13.79 9.81
C LEU A 224 -13.19 14.12 10.30
N LEU A 225 -12.34 14.64 9.42
CA LEU A 225 -10.97 15.00 9.73
C LEU A 225 -10.91 16.13 10.75
N ASN A 226 -11.70 17.19 10.55
CA ASN A 226 -11.75 18.35 11.44
C ASN A 226 -12.25 17.98 12.85
N GLN A 227 -13.30 17.15 12.95
CA GLN A 227 -13.78 16.62 14.23
C GLN A 227 -12.71 15.79 14.94
N THR A 228 -11.99 14.95 14.19
CA THR A 228 -10.91 14.14 14.76
C THR A 228 -9.74 15.00 15.21
N LEU A 229 -9.36 16.03 14.44
CA LEU A 229 -8.29 16.96 14.79
C LEU A 229 -8.64 17.80 16.03
N GLN A 230 -9.91 18.15 16.22
CA GLN A 230 -10.35 18.81 17.46
C GLN A 230 -10.19 17.93 18.69
N SER A 231 -10.27 16.60 18.54
CA SER A 231 -10.04 15.64 19.62
C SER A 231 -8.56 15.28 19.83
N ASP A 232 -7.73 15.45 18.81
CA ASP A 232 -6.31 15.12 18.80
C ASP A 232 -5.51 16.28 18.16
N LEU A 233 -5.42 17.38 18.91
CA LEU A 233 -4.91 18.67 18.42
C LEU A 233 -3.43 18.65 18.02
N GLU A 234 -2.70 17.61 18.43
CA GLU A 234 -1.27 17.43 18.17
C GLU A 234 -1.00 16.59 16.91
N ASN A 235 -2.04 16.06 16.26
CA ASN A 235 -1.89 15.22 15.07
C ASN A 235 -1.62 16.07 13.81
N SER A 236 -0.37 16.49 13.66
CA SER A 236 0.11 17.34 12.57
C SER A 236 -0.10 16.75 11.17
N GLN A 237 -0.02 15.43 11.04
CA GLN A 237 -0.30 14.73 9.79
C GLN A 237 -1.78 14.84 9.38
N LEU A 238 -2.68 14.67 10.35
CA LEU A 238 -4.11 14.84 10.16
C LEU A 238 -4.46 16.28 9.78
N ALA A 239 -3.76 17.26 10.36
CA ALA A 239 -3.95 18.66 10.06
C ALA A 239 -3.66 19.00 8.59
N GLY A 240 -2.58 18.45 8.02
CA GLY A 240 -2.25 18.61 6.59
C GLY A 240 -3.31 18.06 5.67
N LEU A 241 -3.79 16.83 5.93
CA LEU A 241 -4.87 16.22 5.17
C LEU A 241 -6.18 17.02 5.30
N THR A 242 -6.48 17.55 6.50
CA THR A 242 -7.67 18.39 6.76
C THR A 242 -7.63 19.66 5.92
N ALA A 243 -6.48 20.36 5.90
CA ALA A 243 -6.31 21.58 5.12
C ALA A 243 -6.49 21.33 3.61
N LEU A 244 -5.83 20.30 3.08
CA LEU A 244 -5.91 19.94 1.65
C LEU A 244 -7.32 19.51 1.23
N ALA A 245 -8.00 18.69 2.04
CA ALA A 245 -9.38 18.28 1.78
C ALA A 245 -10.34 19.47 1.81
N GLY A 246 -10.14 20.40 2.75
CA GLY A 246 -10.92 21.64 2.84
C GLY A 246 -10.71 22.53 1.63
N CYS A 247 -9.47 22.79 1.21
CA CYS A 247 -9.18 23.56 0.00
C CYS A 247 -9.87 22.94 -1.23
N LEU A 248 -9.74 21.62 -1.42
CA LEU A 248 -10.34 20.94 -2.56
C LEU A 248 -11.87 20.96 -2.53
N TYR A 249 -12.48 20.76 -1.36
CA TYR A 249 -13.92 20.88 -1.17
C TYR A 249 -14.40 22.29 -1.52
N THR A 250 -13.78 23.31 -0.93
CA THR A 250 -14.18 24.70 -1.10
C THR A 250 -14.05 25.12 -2.56
N PHE A 251 -12.94 24.78 -3.23
CA PHE A 251 -12.77 25.05 -4.67
C PHE A 251 -13.86 24.38 -5.51
N LYS A 252 -14.19 23.12 -5.22
CA LYS A 252 -15.22 22.38 -5.95
C LYS A 252 -16.62 22.97 -5.74
N ASP A 253 -16.94 23.46 -4.55
CA ASP A 253 -18.25 24.00 -4.20
C ASP A 253 -18.47 25.42 -4.75
N SER A 254 -17.47 26.30 -4.60
CA SER A 254 -17.61 27.74 -4.89
C SER A 254 -16.80 28.23 -6.09
N GLY A 255 -15.93 27.40 -6.66
CA GLY A 255 -14.99 27.77 -7.73
C GLY A 255 -13.77 28.56 -7.27
N SER A 256 -13.62 28.86 -5.97
CA SER A 256 -12.42 29.54 -5.44
C SER A 256 -12.22 29.30 -3.94
N VAL A 257 -10.97 29.24 -3.47
CA VAL A 257 -10.66 29.15 -2.04
C VAL A 257 -10.31 30.54 -1.52
N SER A 258 -11.33 31.33 -1.18
CA SER A 258 -11.17 32.71 -0.67
C SER A 258 -11.50 32.82 0.82
N ASP A 259 -11.07 33.93 1.44
CA ASP A 259 -11.31 34.23 2.86
C ASP A 259 -12.80 34.24 3.25
N ASN A 260 -13.68 34.48 2.28
CA ASN A 260 -15.14 34.49 2.47
C ASN A 260 -15.78 33.11 2.30
N ALA A 261 -15.01 32.11 1.88
CA ALA A 261 -15.53 30.79 1.58
C ALA A 261 -15.81 30.01 2.88
N PRO A 262 -16.79 29.09 2.86
CA PRO A 262 -17.06 28.22 4.01
C PRO A 262 -15.79 27.49 4.45
N PHE A 263 -15.61 27.38 5.77
CA PHE A 263 -14.51 26.65 6.41
C PHE A 263 -13.09 27.22 6.22
N PHE A 264 -12.94 28.42 5.65
CA PHE A 264 -11.62 28.99 5.40
C PHE A 264 -10.76 29.12 6.66
N ASN A 265 -11.35 29.55 7.78
CA ASN A 265 -10.63 29.69 9.05
C ASN A 265 -10.13 28.34 9.57
N GLU A 266 -10.92 27.29 9.44
CA GLU A 266 -10.57 25.92 9.80
C GLU A 266 -9.44 25.38 8.92
N ILE A 267 -9.47 25.69 7.61
CA ILE A 267 -8.38 25.37 6.67
C ILE A 267 -7.08 26.05 7.10
N VAL A 268 -7.13 27.35 7.40
CA VAL A 268 -5.96 28.12 7.86
C VAL A 268 -5.39 27.51 9.14
N ALA A 269 -6.25 27.24 10.13
CA ALA A 269 -5.83 26.66 11.40
C ALA A 269 -5.22 25.27 11.24
N ALA A 270 -5.78 24.45 10.36
CA ALA A 270 -5.25 23.12 10.05
C ALA A 270 -3.90 23.20 9.33
N PHE A 271 -3.76 24.10 8.35
CA PHE A 271 -2.51 24.28 7.61
C PHE A 271 -1.37 24.72 8.53
N GLN A 272 -1.62 25.65 9.45
CA GLN A 272 -0.63 26.13 10.42
C GLN A 272 -0.08 25.03 11.35
N LYS A 273 -0.83 23.94 11.54
CA LYS A 273 -0.44 22.78 12.35
C LYS A 273 0.16 21.64 11.54
N THR A 274 0.24 21.79 10.22
CA THR A 274 0.76 20.74 9.34
C THR A 274 2.25 20.56 9.57
N ASP A 275 2.71 19.32 9.71
CA ASP A 275 4.14 19.05 9.85
C ASP A 275 4.87 19.08 8.50
N LYS A 276 6.19 19.28 8.58
CA LYS A 276 7.06 19.24 7.41
C LYS A 276 6.98 17.89 6.69
N GLN A 277 6.92 16.79 7.44
CA GLN A 277 6.91 15.44 6.86
C GLN A 277 5.72 15.21 5.91
N THR A 278 4.54 15.70 6.25
CA THR A 278 3.34 15.61 5.40
C THR A 278 3.48 16.44 4.13
N LEU A 279 4.11 17.61 4.23
CA LEU A 279 4.42 18.43 3.06
C LEU A 279 5.49 17.80 2.16
N ASP A 280 6.53 17.18 2.75
CA ASP A 280 7.56 16.44 2.01
C ASP A 280 6.95 15.24 1.26
N LEU A 281 5.96 14.55 1.87
CA LEU A 281 5.18 13.53 1.17
C LEU A 281 4.39 14.10 0.00
N LEU A 282 3.76 15.28 0.17
CA LEU A 282 3.03 15.95 -0.89
C LEU A 282 3.95 16.31 -2.06
N VAL A 283 5.17 16.80 -1.80
CA VAL A 283 6.20 17.05 -2.83
C VAL A 283 6.48 15.75 -3.62
N SER A 284 6.73 14.65 -2.92
CA SER A 284 6.98 13.34 -3.54
C SER A 284 5.83 12.89 -4.44
N ILE A 285 4.59 13.09 -4.00
CA ILE A 285 3.39 12.74 -4.77
C ILE A 285 3.26 13.65 -6.00
N LEU A 286 3.36 14.97 -5.86
CA LEU A 286 3.21 15.91 -6.97
C LEU A 286 4.27 15.70 -8.07
N ASN A 287 5.46 15.20 -7.71
CA ASN A 287 6.53 14.87 -8.66
C ASN A 287 6.34 13.51 -9.36
N SER A 288 5.48 12.63 -8.86
CA SER A 288 5.36 11.23 -9.33
C SER A 288 3.96 10.82 -9.80
N VAL A 289 2.92 11.51 -9.34
CA VAL A 289 1.52 11.18 -9.62
C VAL A 289 0.92 12.26 -10.50
N GLU A 290 0.48 11.85 -11.69
CA GLU A 290 -0.25 12.74 -12.58
C GLU A 290 -1.64 13.07 -11.99
N PRO A 291 -1.98 14.36 -11.83
CA PRO A 291 -3.27 14.77 -11.30
C PRO A 291 -4.37 14.47 -12.33
N VAL A 292 -5.54 14.05 -11.85
CA VAL A 292 -6.68 13.79 -12.73
C VAL A 292 -7.58 15.02 -12.73
N TYR A 293 -7.37 15.87 -13.74
CA TYR A 293 -8.23 17.01 -14.08
C TYR A 293 -8.16 17.23 -15.60
N ASN A 294 -9.30 17.56 -16.24
CA ASN A 294 -9.57 17.63 -17.69
C ASN A 294 -8.38 17.41 -18.67
N GLU A 295 -8.59 16.47 -19.59
CA GLU A 295 -7.65 15.63 -20.36
C GLU A 295 -6.43 16.28 -21.07
N ASP A 296 -6.28 17.61 -21.10
CA ASP A 296 -5.28 18.27 -21.96
C ASP A 296 -4.00 18.75 -21.23
N ARG A 297 -3.91 18.71 -19.89
CA ARG A 297 -2.76 19.29 -19.12
C ARG A 297 -2.32 18.55 -17.85
N SER A 298 -2.63 17.26 -17.76
CA SER A 298 -2.21 16.40 -16.64
C SER A 298 -0.72 16.06 -16.76
N THR A 299 0.13 16.86 -16.11
CA THR A 299 1.57 16.55 -15.95
C THR A 299 1.95 16.63 -14.49
N THR A 300 2.89 15.78 -14.08
CA THR A 300 3.59 15.89 -12.80
C THR A 300 4.34 17.22 -12.70
N MET A 301 4.73 17.56 -11.48
CA MET A 301 5.54 18.73 -11.17
C MET A 301 7.04 18.38 -11.11
N ALA A 302 7.88 19.41 -11.05
CA ALA A 302 9.33 19.29 -10.88
C ALA A 302 9.75 20.15 -9.68
N LEU A 303 9.22 19.83 -8.50
CA LEU A 303 9.52 20.51 -7.25
C LEU A 303 10.83 20.01 -6.63
N GLU A 304 11.57 20.90 -5.97
CA GLU A 304 12.73 20.54 -5.16
C GLU A 304 12.30 19.68 -3.95
N ARG A 305 13.18 18.80 -3.45
CA ARG A 305 12.83 17.84 -2.38
C ARG A 305 12.45 18.53 -1.07
N ASP A 306 13.00 19.70 -0.81
CA ASP A 306 12.79 20.53 0.38
C ASP A 306 11.88 21.73 0.09
N HIS A 307 11.06 21.64 -0.96
CA HIS A 307 10.10 22.69 -1.32
C HIS A 307 9.16 23.03 -0.15
N HIS A 308 9.11 24.32 0.19
CA HIS A 308 8.29 24.82 1.29
C HIS A 308 6.99 25.42 0.78
N PHE A 309 5.88 24.74 1.03
CA PHE A 309 4.56 25.24 0.66
C PHE A 309 4.06 26.34 1.59
N THR A 310 3.49 27.38 0.99
CA THR A 310 2.59 28.31 1.68
C THR A 310 1.13 27.91 1.44
N LEU A 311 0.20 28.35 2.29
CA LEU A 311 -1.23 28.07 2.08
C LEU A 311 -1.72 28.64 0.74
N GLN A 312 -1.28 29.85 0.39
CA GLN A 312 -1.64 30.50 -0.87
C GLN A 312 -1.14 29.70 -2.09
N GLU A 313 0.02 29.07 -1.98
CA GLU A 313 0.52 28.18 -3.02
C GLU A 313 -0.32 26.90 -3.14
N ILE A 314 -0.68 26.29 -2.01
CA ILE A 314 -1.59 25.13 -2.00
C ILE A 314 -2.94 25.47 -2.65
N ILE A 315 -3.52 26.63 -2.31
CA ILE A 315 -4.77 27.10 -2.91
C ILE A 315 -4.62 27.22 -4.43
N ARG A 316 -3.55 27.85 -4.92
CA ARG A 316 -3.28 27.96 -6.36
C ARG A 316 -3.15 26.59 -7.02
N LEU A 317 -2.42 25.65 -6.40
CA LEU A 317 -2.26 24.30 -6.94
C LEU A 317 -3.58 23.52 -6.99
N VAL A 318 -4.50 23.76 -6.04
CA VAL A 318 -5.86 23.20 -6.09
C VAL A 318 -6.66 23.84 -7.23
N GLU A 319 -6.65 25.17 -7.35
CA GLU A 319 -7.37 25.92 -8.39
C GLU A 319 -6.86 25.61 -9.81
N ASP A 320 -5.55 25.38 -9.95
CA ASP A 320 -4.89 24.94 -11.19
C ASP A 320 -5.11 23.44 -11.49
N GLY A 321 -5.82 22.71 -10.62
CA GLY A 321 -6.10 21.29 -10.77
C GLY A 321 -4.88 20.38 -10.59
N LYS A 322 -3.79 20.88 -10.00
CA LYS A 322 -2.56 20.11 -9.69
C LYS A 322 -2.70 19.27 -8.42
N ILE A 323 -3.46 19.75 -7.44
CA ILE A 323 -3.87 18.95 -6.27
C ILE A 323 -5.30 18.46 -6.51
N SER A 324 -5.46 17.17 -6.81
CA SER A 324 -6.75 16.53 -7.09
C SER A 324 -7.11 15.48 -6.04
N GLY A 325 -8.31 14.89 -6.12
CA GLY A 325 -8.70 13.77 -5.27
C GLY A 325 -7.70 12.61 -5.30
N ARG A 326 -7.17 12.27 -6.49
CA ARG A 326 -6.09 11.29 -6.66
C ARG A 326 -4.84 11.61 -5.82
N ILE A 327 -4.41 12.87 -5.77
CA ILE A 327 -3.25 13.31 -4.97
C ILE A 327 -3.54 13.10 -3.48
N LEU A 328 -4.74 13.46 -3.02
CA LEU A 328 -5.15 13.25 -1.63
C LEU A 328 -5.26 11.75 -1.29
N CYS A 329 -5.77 10.91 -2.19
CA CYS A 329 -5.76 9.46 -2.01
C CYS A 329 -4.33 8.95 -1.84
N SER A 330 -3.40 9.30 -2.74
CA SER A 330 -1.98 8.94 -2.60
C SER A 330 -1.38 9.43 -1.27
N LEU A 331 -1.76 10.61 -0.79
CA LEU A 331 -1.31 11.13 0.51
C LEU A 331 -1.81 10.29 1.68
N CYS A 332 -3.10 9.92 1.71
CA CYS A 332 -3.63 8.96 2.68
C CYS A 332 -2.77 7.67 2.71
N GLY A 333 -2.24 7.26 1.55
CA GLY A 333 -1.60 5.97 1.37
C GLY A 333 -0.21 5.97 1.92
N LEU A 334 0.52 7.04 1.67
CA LEU A 334 1.84 7.24 2.28
C LEU A 334 1.73 7.46 3.80
N LEU A 335 0.71 8.16 4.27
CA LEU A 335 0.46 8.32 5.71
C LEU A 335 0.10 6.98 6.39
N GLU A 336 -0.66 6.12 5.72
CA GLU A 336 -0.90 4.74 6.16
C GLU A 336 0.42 3.96 6.22
N VAL A 337 1.19 3.94 5.14
CA VAL A 337 2.45 3.17 5.03
C VAL A 337 3.44 3.56 6.11
N GLN A 338 3.55 4.84 6.45
CA GLN A 338 4.41 5.31 7.54
C GLN A 338 4.05 4.73 8.92
N ARG A 339 2.82 4.22 9.07
CA ARG A 339 2.31 3.59 10.29
C ARG A 339 2.35 2.06 10.26
N LEU A 340 2.69 1.46 9.11
CA LEU A 340 2.92 0.02 8.95
C LEU A 340 4.31 -0.36 9.50
N SER A 341 4.52 -0.18 10.81
CA SER A 341 5.69 -0.77 11.49
C SER A 341 5.32 -2.18 11.92
N THR A 342 6.11 -3.16 11.50
CA THR A 342 6.15 -4.43 12.23
C THR A 342 6.89 -4.17 13.55
N ASN A 343 6.33 -4.59 14.69
CA ASN A 343 6.99 -4.49 15.99
C ASN A 343 7.80 -5.77 16.30
N ASP A 344 7.89 -6.69 15.34
CA ASP A 344 8.48 -8.02 15.50
C ASP A 344 9.89 -8.10 14.88
N GLU A 345 10.75 -8.93 15.50
CA GLU A 345 12.17 -9.03 15.15
C GLU A 345 12.49 -10.10 14.08
N SER A 346 11.48 -10.81 13.55
CA SER A 346 11.72 -11.88 12.58
C SER A 346 12.33 -11.36 11.28
N GLU A 347 13.16 -12.16 10.60
CA GLU A 347 13.76 -11.75 9.33
C GLU A 347 12.72 -11.55 8.22
N LEU A 348 11.58 -12.26 8.26
CA LEU A 348 10.47 -12.05 7.34
C LEU A 348 9.74 -10.72 7.62
N ASP A 349 9.60 -10.32 8.89
CA ASP A 349 9.03 -9.01 9.24
C ASP A 349 9.93 -7.86 8.79
N LYS A 350 11.26 -8.01 8.94
CA LYS A 350 12.23 -7.06 8.36
C LYS A 350 12.11 -6.97 6.84
N CYS A 351 11.84 -8.09 6.16
CA CYS A 351 11.55 -8.09 4.73
C CYS A 351 10.26 -7.35 4.39
N LEU A 352 9.20 -7.52 5.20
CA LEU A 352 7.94 -6.77 5.03
C LEU A 352 8.16 -5.27 5.24
N ASP A 353 8.93 -4.86 6.24
CA ASP A 353 9.29 -3.46 6.46
C ASP A 353 10.04 -2.87 5.26
N LEU A 354 10.97 -3.62 4.66
CA LEU A 354 11.65 -3.20 3.43
C LEU A 354 10.66 -3.00 2.29
N VAL A 355 9.74 -3.96 2.10
CA VAL A 355 8.67 -3.83 1.10
C VAL A 355 7.78 -2.62 1.40
N HIS A 356 7.40 -2.38 2.65
CA HIS A 356 6.58 -1.22 3.00
C HIS A 356 7.28 0.10 2.67
N ARG A 357 8.59 0.22 2.90
CA ARG A 357 9.36 1.41 2.52
C ARG A 357 9.35 1.66 1.01
N GLN A 358 9.30 0.62 0.18
CA GLN A 358 9.26 0.75 -1.28
C GLN A 358 7.96 1.43 -1.77
N TRP A 359 6.87 1.42 -1.00
CA TRP A 359 5.63 2.11 -1.38
C TRP A 359 5.81 3.62 -1.58
N THR A 360 6.79 4.23 -0.91
CA THR A 360 7.12 5.66 -1.10
C THR A 360 7.53 6.00 -2.53
N SER A 361 8.06 5.01 -3.28
CA SER A 361 8.43 5.17 -4.69
C SER A 361 7.29 4.88 -5.66
N HIS A 362 6.15 4.37 -5.16
CA HIS A 362 4.97 4.02 -5.96
C HIS A 362 3.67 4.57 -5.36
N PRO A 363 3.59 5.86 -4.98
CA PRO A 363 2.41 6.44 -4.34
C PRO A 363 1.14 6.38 -5.22
N GLN A 364 1.30 6.29 -6.54
CA GLN A 364 0.21 6.11 -7.49
C GLN A 364 -0.48 4.75 -7.36
N ASN A 365 0.18 3.72 -6.80
CA ASN A 365 -0.33 2.35 -6.77
C ASN A 365 -0.95 1.95 -5.41
N ILE A 366 -0.73 2.72 -4.32
CA ILE A 366 -1.18 2.37 -2.95
C ILE A 366 -2.71 2.25 -2.85
N TYR A 367 -3.44 3.07 -3.60
CA TYR A 367 -4.91 3.06 -3.63
C TYR A 367 -5.51 3.07 -5.03
N ALA A 368 -4.75 2.69 -6.07
CA ALA A 368 -5.26 2.54 -7.44
C ALA A 368 -6.19 1.31 -7.60
N PHE A 369 -7.12 1.11 -6.66
CA PHE A 369 -8.15 0.09 -6.70
C PHE A 369 -9.46 0.56 -7.34
N GLU A 370 -9.47 1.80 -7.83
CA GLU A 370 -10.58 2.41 -8.57
C GLU A 370 -10.58 1.94 -10.03
#